data_AF-A0A7S2CES8-F1
#
_entry.id   AF-A0A7S2CES8-F1
#
_cell.length_a   1.000
_cell.length_b   1.000
_cell.length_c   1.000
_cell.angle_alpha   90.00
_cell.angle_beta   90.00
_cell.angle_gamma   90.00
#
_symmetry.space_group_name_H-M   'P 1'
#
loop_
_entity.id
_entity.type
_entity.pdbx_description
1 polymer ?
#
loop_
_entity_poly.entity_id
_entity_poly.type
_entity_poly.pdbx_seq_one_letter_code
_entity_poly.pdbx_strand_id
1 'polypeptide(L)'
;VAALATVFAYRLECFTPSEMNQIGAIGFLVEFESLLSTHGSENGMLGDFAAACFALNQTRLVVVKDMGDVPTGAHEIFYEKVEGCGSSTYDPVVRSFGVSRVIVDDGEKKSSSLHLIFQVTAAVYEVLPKSMKMDDISKNEEEGQQTMAGVSVTSVMFSQGINEMQTMANAMGKFSIQEDINICSFHRLQTYFEKYKHWCKDMKVLPPGRSGGDPFFSTPEAEYSRRKWVEVFEEFDIRLEGIRTTIREAHGQGKKSFMILTETAALVRDLNGSRCTSCKSAKDRTGMSVTLEQARLLADNHSLGCDSLAAERCVMLMRAHGTRLENSWKNIQKRCFAFNSFQLMNLPKIYRPPISVTGGCPS
;
A
#
# COMPACT_ATOMS: atom_id res chain seq x y z
N VAL A 1 7.89 -5.12 10.95
CA VAL A 1 8.09 -6.50 10.46
C VAL A 1 6.76 -7.24 10.28
N ALA A 2 5.96 -7.50 11.32
CA ALA A 2 4.71 -8.26 11.19
C ALA A 2 3.72 -7.69 10.15
N ALA A 3 3.55 -6.36 10.11
CA ALA A 3 2.71 -5.70 9.09
C ALA A 3 3.23 -5.94 7.66
N LEU A 4 4.56 -5.79 7.44
CA LEU A 4 5.22 -6.10 6.18
C LEU A 4 4.97 -7.56 5.76
N ALA A 5 5.19 -8.50 6.69
CA ALA A 5 4.94 -9.92 6.44
C ALA A 5 3.49 -10.18 6.05
N THR A 6 2.54 -9.56 6.75
CA THR A 6 1.10 -9.73 6.48
C THR A 6 0.71 -9.22 5.10
N VAL A 7 1.16 -8.02 4.71
CA VAL A 7 0.80 -7.47 3.40
C VAL A 7 1.47 -8.21 2.24
N PHE A 8 2.71 -8.68 2.43
CA PHE A 8 3.35 -9.49 1.40
C PHE A 8 2.72 -10.88 1.29
N ALA A 9 2.36 -11.51 2.41
CA ALA A 9 1.62 -12.77 2.40
C ALA A 9 0.30 -12.62 1.64
N TYR A 10 -0.48 -11.57 1.92
CA TYR A 10 -1.70 -11.27 1.17
C TYR A 10 -1.43 -11.05 -0.32
N ARG A 11 -0.31 -10.42 -0.67
CA ARG A 11 0.11 -10.24 -2.07
C ARG A 11 0.40 -11.57 -2.75
N LEU A 12 0.97 -12.56 -2.05
CA LEU A 12 1.19 -13.91 -2.56
C LEU A 12 -0.13 -14.70 -2.71
N GLU A 13 -1.21 -14.27 -2.07
CA GLU A 13 -2.52 -14.91 -2.19
C GLU A 13 -3.38 -14.31 -3.30
N CYS A 14 -3.15 -13.04 -3.66
CA CYS A 14 -3.91 -12.32 -4.68
C CYS A 14 -2.99 -11.45 -5.54
N PHE A 15 -2.65 -11.94 -6.74
CA PHE A 15 -1.75 -11.25 -7.66
C PHE A 15 -2.02 -11.58 -9.12
N THR A 16 -1.47 -10.76 -10.01
CA THR A 16 -1.29 -11.13 -11.42
C THR A 16 0.16 -11.54 -11.70
N PRO A 17 0.41 -12.45 -12.67
CA PRO A 17 1.75 -12.79 -13.12
C PRO A 17 2.62 -11.58 -13.44
N SER A 18 2.09 -10.53 -14.08
CA SER A 18 2.82 -9.30 -14.36
C SER A 18 3.24 -8.57 -13.07
N GLU A 19 2.35 -8.46 -12.08
CA GLU A 19 2.69 -7.87 -10.77
C GLU A 19 3.82 -8.63 -10.07
N MET A 20 3.78 -9.97 -10.07
CA MET A 20 4.85 -10.76 -9.46
C MET A 20 6.17 -10.64 -10.22
N ASN A 21 6.14 -10.61 -11.56
CA ASN A 21 7.33 -10.34 -12.37
C ASN A 21 7.94 -8.98 -12.05
N GLN A 22 7.12 -7.93 -11.90
CA GLN A 22 7.58 -6.62 -11.45
C GLN A 22 8.23 -6.73 -10.08
N ILE A 23 7.53 -7.26 -9.08
CA ILE A 23 8.02 -7.34 -7.70
C ILE A 23 9.33 -8.14 -7.64
N GLY A 24 9.41 -9.27 -8.34
CA GLY A 24 10.62 -10.08 -8.43
C GLY A 24 11.80 -9.37 -9.11
N ALA A 25 11.53 -8.46 -10.06
CA ALA A 25 12.57 -7.74 -10.80
C ALA A 25 13.06 -6.47 -10.08
N ILE A 26 12.16 -5.64 -9.56
CA ILE A 26 12.50 -4.31 -9.02
C ILE A 26 12.30 -4.17 -7.51
N GLY A 27 11.78 -5.20 -6.85
CA GLY A 27 11.51 -5.22 -5.42
C GLY A 27 10.06 -4.91 -5.06
N PHE A 28 9.71 -5.22 -3.81
CA PHE A 28 8.39 -5.01 -3.23
C PHE A 28 8.27 -3.59 -2.66
N LEU A 29 7.40 -2.76 -3.24
CA LEU A 29 7.05 -1.46 -2.70
C LEU A 29 5.97 -1.60 -1.62
N VAL A 30 6.23 -1.04 -0.45
CA VAL A 30 5.24 -0.94 0.63
C VAL A 30 5.23 0.47 1.19
N GLU A 31 4.04 1.03 1.31
CA GLU A 31 3.83 2.31 1.96
C GLU A 31 3.20 2.13 3.34
N PHE A 32 3.79 2.83 4.31
CA PHE A 32 3.26 3.00 5.65
C PHE A 32 2.68 4.42 5.80
N GLU A 33 1.35 4.51 5.86
CA GLU A 33 0.65 5.75 6.17
C GLU A 33 0.58 5.94 7.69
N SER A 34 0.99 7.13 8.16
CA SER A 34 0.91 7.54 9.56
C SER A 34 -0.03 8.72 9.77
N LEU A 35 -0.99 8.54 10.67
CA LEU A 35 -1.91 9.57 11.14
C LEU A 35 -1.51 10.12 12.53
N LEU A 36 -0.30 9.81 12.99
CA LEU A 36 0.27 10.32 14.24
C LEU A 36 0.51 11.84 14.13
N SER A 37 0.27 12.54 15.22
CA SER A 37 0.62 13.95 15.32
C SER A 37 2.07 14.14 15.75
N THR A 38 2.65 15.27 15.40
CA THR A 38 3.99 15.70 15.85
C THR A 38 3.96 16.36 17.24
N HIS A 39 3.02 15.96 18.10
CA HIS A 39 2.85 16.50 19.44
C HIS A 39 2.80 15.42 20.52
N GLY A 40 3.35 15.75 21.69
CA GLY A 40 3.29 14.91 22.88
C GLY A 40 3.84 13.51 22.64
N SER A 41 3.17 12.48 23.18
CA SER A 41 3.59 11.08 23.03
C SER A 41 3.65 10.62 21.57
N GLU A 42 2.83 11.21 20.69
CA GLU A 42 2.77 10.78 19.28
C GLU A 42 4.01 11.18 18.50
N ASN A 43 4.72 12.23 18.92
CA ASN A 43 5.96 12.65 18.28
C ASN A 43 7.08 11.61 18.43
N GLY A 44 7.21 11.01 19.62
CA GLY A 44 8.17 9.92 19.85
C GLY A 44 7.82 8.67 19.04
N MET A 45 6.55 8.26 19.10
CA MET A 45 6.05 7.13 18.30
C MET A 45 6.26 7.32 16.80
N LEU A 46 6.14 8.55 16.30
CA LEU A 46 6.37 8.88 14.90
C LEU A 46 7.84 8.65 14.51
N GLY A 47 8.78 9.09 15.35
CA GLY A 47 10.22 8.86 15.13
C GLY A 47 10.58 7.38 15.15
N ASP A 48 10.07 6.62 16.13
CA ASP A 48 10.31 5.17 16.22
C ASP A 48 9.74 4.44 15.01
N PHE A 49 8.53 4.83 14.57
CA PHE A 49 7.90 4.23 13.40
C PHE A 49 8.69 4.52 12.12
N ALA A 50 9.17 5.77 11.94
CA ALA A 50 10.00 6.13 10.81
C ALA A 50 11.32 5.36 10.76
N ALA A 51 12.01 5.23 11.91
CA ALA A 51 13.22 4.44 12.02
C ALA A 51 12.97 2.96 11.68
N ALA A 52 11.87 2.39 12.18
CA ALA A 52 11.47 1.02 11.85
C ALA A 52 11.19 0.86 10.35
N CYS A 53 10.43 1.77 9.73
CA CYS A 53 10.16 1.77 8.29
C CYS A 53 11.44 1.88 7.46
N PHE A 54 12.42 2.67 7.92
CA PHE A 54 13.71 2.80 7.27
C PHE A 54 14.53 1.49 7.35
N ALA A 55 14.55 0.84 8.52
CA ALA A 55 15.24 -0.43 8.72
C ALA A 55 14.66 -1.57 7.86
N LEU A 56 13.35 -1.56 7.54
CA LEU A 56 12.74 -2.55 6.66
C LEU A 56 13.35 -2.59 5.25
N ASN A 57 14.09 -1.57 4.83
CA ASN A 57 14.78 -1.57 3.53
C ASN A 57 15.97 -2.53 3.46
N GLN A 58 16.43 -3.01 4.61
CA GLN A 58 17.44 -4.06 4.71
C GLN A 58 16.81 -5.46 4.75
N THR A 59 15.48 -5.55 4.56
CA THR A 59 14.77 -6.83 4.56
C THR A 59 14.77 -7.49 3.18
N ARG A 60 14.95 -8.81 3.14
CA ARG A 60 14.71 -9.66 1.97
C ARG A 60 13.49 -10.55 2.20
N LEU A 61 12.63 -10.64 1.20
CA LEU A 61 11.48 -11.54 1.19
C LEU A 61 11.85 -12.76 0.36
N VAL A 62 11.90 -13.92 1.01
CA VAL A 62 12.32 -15.18 0.40
C VAL A 62 11.08 -16.06 0.30
N VAL A 63 10.81 -16.63 -0.87
CA VAL A 63 9.67 -17.54 -1.06
C VAL A 63 10.20 -18.95 -1.30
N VAL A 64 9.69 -19.92 -0.55
CA VAL A 64 10.08 -21.32 -0.63
C VAL A 64 8.85 -22.21 -0.75
N LYS A 65 9.01 -23.35 -1.44
CA LYS A 65 7.95 -24.35 -1.55
C LYS A 65 7.78 -25.07 -0.22
N ASP A 66 6.55 -25.20 0.25
CA ASP A 66 6.22 -26.05 1.39
C ASP A 66 6.36 -27.53 0.98
N MET A 67 7.22 -28.26 1.69
CA MET A 67 7.51 -29.68 1.46
C MET A 67 6.71 -30.60 2.40
N GLY A 68 5.85 -30.05 3.26
CA GLY A 68 5.02 -30.84 4.18
C GLY A 68 3.81 -31.48 3.48
N ASP A 69 3.43 -32.69 3.93
CA ASP A 69 2.21 -33.43 3.55
C ASP A 69 0.91 -32.73 4.04
N VAL A 70 0.68 -31.49 3.61
CA VAL A 70 -0.67 -30.90 3.74
C VAL A 70 -1.48 -31.45 2.57
N PRO A 71 -2.66 -32.07 2.82
CA PRO A 71 -3.51 -32.53 1.74
C PRO A 71 -3.73 -31.36 0.79
N THR A 72 -3.53 -31.62 -0.50
CA THR A 72 -4.06 -30.83 -1.59
C THR A 72 -5.59 -30.78 -1.46
N GLY A 73 -6.10 -30.04 -0.48
CA GLY A 73 -7.38 -29.39 -0.63
C GLY A 73 -7.27 -28.61 -1.92
N ALA A 74 -8.16 -28.89 -2.87
CA ALA A 74 -8.17 -28.26 -4.18
C ALA A 74 -8.28 -26.75 -4.02
N HIS A 75 -7.14 -26.08 -3.85
CA HIS A 75 -7.05 -24.64 -3.94
C HIS A 75 -7.06 -24.32 -5.43
N GLU A 76 -8.26 -24.19 -5.97
CA GLU A 76 -8.47 -23.82 -7.36
C GLU A 76 -7.78 -22.47 -7.60
N ILE A 77 -6.76 -22.47 -8.47
CA ILE A 77 -6.27 -21.23 -9.06
C ILE A 77 -7.37 -20.76 -10.00
N PHE A 78 -8.18 -19.81 -9.54
CA PHE A 78 -9.13 -19.15 -10.41
C PHE A 78 -8.35 -18.24 -11.36
N TYR A 79 -8.57 -18.42 -12.66
CA TYR A 79 -8.13 -17.47 -13.68
C TYR A 79 -9.37 -16.66 -14.04
N GLU A 80 -9.59 -15.52 -13.39
CA GLU A 80 -10.75 -14.69 -13.72
C GLU A 80 -10.46 -13.91 -15.01
N LYS A 81 -11.22 -14.21 -16.08
CA LYS A 81 -11.29 -13.35 -17.26
C LYS A 81 -12.21 -12.19 -16.90
N VAL A 82 -11.71 -10.96 -16.97
CA VAL A 82 -12.57 -9.78 -16.77
C VAL A 82 -13.58 -9.72 -17.91
N GLU A 83 -14.83 -10.07 -17.63
CA GLU A 83 -15.93 -9.98 -18.61
C GLU A 83 -16.22 -8.50 -18.90
N GLY A 84 -15.99 -8.07 -20.15
CA GLY A 84 -16.31 -6.70 -20.58
C GLY A 84 -15.57 -6.16 -21.81
N CYS A 85 -14.59 -6.86 -22.39
CA CYS A 85 -13.83 -6.32 -23.52
C CYS A 85 -13.59 -7.35 -24.62
N GLY A 86 -13.86 -6.93 -25.85
CA GLY A 86 -13.80 -7.73 -27.08
C GLY A 86 -12.40 -7.97 -27.64
N SER A 87 -11.31 -7.82 -26.87
CA SER A 87 -9.96 -8.18 -27.31
C SER A 87 -9.20 -9.01 -26.25
N SER A 88 -8.51 -10.04 -26.73
CA SER A 88 -8.06 -11.20 -25.95
C SER A 88 -6.68 -11.04 -25.31
N THR A 89 -6.50 -10.11 -24.38
CA THR A 89 -5.31 -10.14 -23.48
C THR A 89 -5.66 -9.54 -22.12
N TYR A 90 -5.96 -10.42 -21.16
CA TYR A 90 -6.10 -10.07 -19.74
C TYR A 90 -5.11 -10.92 -18.95
N ASP A 91 -4.36 -10.28 -18.04
CA ASP A 91 -3.46 -10.96 -17.12
C ASP A 91 -4.30 -11.63 -16.02
N PRO A 92 -4.28 -12.97 -15.88
CA PRO A 92 -5.13 -13.65 -14.94
C PRO A 92 -4.79 -13.29 -13.49
N VAL A 93 -5.81 -13.06 -12.66
CA VAL A 93 -5.64 -12.85 -11.22
C VAL A 93 -5.66 -14.20 -10.52
N VAL A 94 -4.55 -14.60 -9.91
CA VAL A 94 -4.46 -15.80 -9.06
C VAL A 94 -5.05 -15.48 -7.69
N ARG A 95 -6.00 -16.30 -7.22
CA ARG A 95 -6.51 -16.28 -5.83
C ARG A 95 -6.32 -17.64 -5.16
N SER A 96 -5.42 -17.73 -4.19
CA SER A 96 -5.19 -18.96 -3.43
C SER A 96 -4.64 -18.66 -2.04
N PHE A 97 -5.17 -19.31 -1.01
CA PHE A 97 -4.59 -19.26 0.33
C PHE A 97 -3.35 -20.14 0.35
N GLY A 98 -2.20 -19.49 0.12
CA GLY A 98 -0.96 -20.19 -0.19
C GLY A 98 0.08 -20.18 0.91
N VAL A 99 0.06 -19.21 1.82
CA VAL A 99 1.15 -19.01 2.79
C VAL A 99 0.92 -19.86 4.03
N SER A 100 1.72 -20.91 4.21
CA SER A 100 1.62 -21.82 5.35
C SER A 100 2.41 -21.33 6.57
N ARG A 101 3.52 -20.62 6.35
CA ARG A 101 4.39 -20.13 7.42
C ARG A 101 5.20 -18.90 6.99
N VAL A 102 5.42 -17.99 7.93
CA VAL A 102 6.44 -16.93 7.81
C VAL A 102 7.50 -17.15 8.89
N ILE A 103 8.76 -17.28 8.48
CA ILE A 103 9.91 -17.40 9.38
C ILE A 103 10.69 -16.09 9.34
N VAL A 104 11.01 -15.56 10.52
CA VAL A 104 11.89 -14.40 10.67
C VAL A 104 13.28 -14.92 10.96
N ASP A 105 14.19 -14.73 10.02
CA ASP A 105 15.61 -15.04 10.18
C ASP A 105 16.39 -13.73 10.27
N ASP A 106 17.01 -13.50 11.43
CA ASP A 106 17.76 -12.27 11.75
C ASP A 106 19.23 -12.35 11.27
N GLY A 107 19.56 -13.37 10.48
CA GLY A 107 20.92 -13.66 10.04
C GLY A 107 21.86 -14.02 11.20
N GLU A 108 23.14 -14.16 10.90
CA GLU A 108 24.15 -14.21 11.97
C GLU A 108 24.24 -12.85 12.68
N LYS A 109 24.64 -12.82 13.96
CA LYS A 109 24.78 -11.61 14.82
C LYS A 109 25.58 -10.43 14.23
N LYS A 110 26.18 -10.57 13.04
CA LYS A 110 26.93 -9.54 12.29
C LYS A 110 26.29 -9.12 10.96
N SER A 111 25.25 -9.80 10.48
CA SER A 111 24.56 -9.39 9.25
C SER A 111 23.51 -8.32 9.56
N SER A 112 23.51 -7.23 8.80
CA SER A 112 22.49 -6.17 8.89
C SER A 112 21.23 -6.49 8.07
N SER A 113 21.09 -7.72 7.57
CA SER A 113 20.01 -8.13 6.67
C SER A 113 18.97 -8.99 7.40
N LEU A 114 17.72 -8.54 7.40
CA LEU A 114 16.58 -9.32 7.91
C LEU A 114 15.99 -10.17 6.78
N HIS A 115 15.76 -11.47 7.00
CA HIS A 115 15.08 -12.33 6.02
C HIS A 115 13.69 -12.71 6.53
N LEU A 116 12.68 -12.55 5.67
CA LEU A 116 11.34 -13.06 5.90
C LEU A 116 11.08 -14.18 4.89
N ILE A 117 11.00 -15.41 5.39
CA ILE A 117 10.85 -16.61 4.57
C ILE A 117 9.37 -17.01 4.56
N PHE A 118 8.75 -17.00 3.39
CA PHE A 118 7.36 -17.36 3.15
C PHE A 118 7.31 -18.77 2.56
N GLN A 119 6.83 -19.73 3.35
CA GLN A 119 6.52 -21.06 2.84
C GLN A 119 5.17 -21.01 2.14
N VAL A 120 5.14 -21.42 0.87
CA VAL A 120 3.92 -21.42 0.05
C VAL A 120 3.58 -22.78 -0.53
N THR A 121 2.29 -23.03 -0.79
CA THR A 121 1.83 -24.25 -1.46
C THR A 121 2.46 -24.41 -2.85
N ALA A 122 2.56 -25.66 -3.32
CA ALA A 122 3.08 -25.95 -4.66
C ALA A 122 2.35 -25.16 -5.76
N ALA A 123 1.02 -25.05 -5.67
CA ALA A 123 0.21 -24.33 -6.64
C ALA A 123 0.63 -22.84 -6.78
N VAL A 124 0.84 -22.14 -5.67
CA VAL A 124 1.35 -20.76 -5.68
C VAL A 124 2.81 -20.72 -6.14
N TYR A 125 3.65 -21.63 -5.63
CA TYR A 125 5.07 -21.66 -5.98
C TYR A 125 5.32 -21.85 -7.49
N GLU A 126 4.52 -22.68 -8.17
CA GLU A 126 4.73 -22.96 -9.59
C GLU A 126 4.48 -21.72 -10.48
N VAL A 127 3.51 -20.87 -10.14
CA VAL A 127 3.14 -19.68 -10.94
C VAL A 127 3.98 -18.43 -10.65
N LEU A 128 4.80 -18.44 -9.59
CA LEU A 128 5.72 -17.34 -9.29
C LEU A 128 6.86 -17.25 -10.32
N PRO A 129 7.41 -16.06 -10.57
CA PRO A 129 8.57 -15.90 -11.45
C PRO A 129 9.81 -16.55 -10.84
N LYS A 130 10.73 -17.01 -11.69
CA LYS A 130 11.98 -17.66 -11.26
C LYS A 130 12.81 -16.79 -10.32
N SER A 131 12.81 -15.47 -10.51
CA SER A 131 13.51 -14.51 -9.64
C SER A 131 13.02 -14.50 -8.18
N MET A 132 11.86 -15.07 -7.89
CA MET A 132 11.31 -15.20 -6.54
C MET A 132 11.49 -16.60 -5.93
N LYS A 133 11.86 -17.61 -6.73
CA LYS A 133 11.99 -19.00 -6.29
C LYS A 133 13.39 -19.29 -5.78
N MET A 134 13.51 -19.84 -4.59
CA MET A 134 14.82 -20.12 -3.97
C MET A 134 15.60 -21.24 -4.68
N ASP A 135 14.92 -22.18 -5.36
CA ASP A 135 15.54 -23.37 -5.98
C ASP A 135 16.52 -23.04 -7.12
N ASP A 136 16.45 -21.84 -7.71
CA ASP A 136 17.32 -21.39 -8.80
C ASP A 136 18.59 -20.65 -8.31
N ILE A 137 18.75 -20.41 -6.99
CA ILE A 137 19.80 -19.54 -6.43
C ILE A 137 21.02 -20.33 -5.91
N SER A 138 20.93 -21.66 -5.76
CA SER A 138 21.98 -22.49 -5.15
C SER A 138 23.15 -22.86 -6.08
N LYS A 139 23.62 -21.96 -6.97
CA LYS A 139 24.71 -22.27 -7.91
C LYS A 139 25.84 -21.25 -8.04
N ASN A 140 25.99 -20.30 -7.12
CA ASN A 140 27.21 -19.48 -7.04
C ASN A 140 27.84 -19.66 -5.64
N GLU A 141 28.54 -20.77 -5.46
CA GLU A 141 29.33 -21.12 -4.27
C GLU A 141 30.79 -20.63 -4.38
N GLU A 142 31.01 -19.41 -4.88
CA GLU A 142 32.34 -18.81 -4.81
C GLU A 142 32.27 -17.47 -4.04
N GLU A 143 33.04 -17.42 -2.95
CA GLU A 143 33.30 -16.28 -2.06
C GLU A 143 32.24 -15.96 -0.97
N GLY A 144 32.28 -16.72 0.13
CA GLY A 144 32.36 -16.19 1.51
C GLY A 144 31.21 -15.36 2.11
N GLN A 145 30.17 -14.98 1.38
CA GLN A 145 28.98 -14.27 1.89
C GLN A 145 27.73 -14.82 1.21
N GLN A 146 27.08 -15.81 1.84
CA GLN A 146 25.74 -16.26 1.44
C GLN A 146 24.73 -15.15 1.77
N THR A 147 24.56 -14.18 0.88
CA THR A 147 23.33 -13.39 0.85
C THR A 147 22.23 -14.26 0.27
N MET A 148 21.33 -14.72 1.14
CA MET A 148 20.13 -15.44 0.73
C MET A 148 19.39 -14.57 -0.29
N ALA A 149 19.34 -15.00 -1.56
CA ALA A 149 18.70 -14.16 -2.57
C ALA A 149 17.19 -14.12 -2.33
N GLY A 150 16.62 -12.94 -2.50
CA GLY A 150 15.23 -12.66 -2.17
C GLY A 150 14.84 -11.26 -2.64
N VAL A 151 13.54 -11.04 -2.70
CA VAL A 151 12.95 -9.78 -3.15
C VAL A 151 13.34 -8.67 -2.19
N SER A 152 13.91 -7.59 -2.72
CA SER A 152 14.25 -6.41 -1.93
C SER A 152 12.98 -5.66 -1.51
N VAL A 153 12.99 -5.04 -0.34
CA VAL A 153 11.88 -4.20 0.13
C VAL A 153 12.22 -2.73 -0.11
N THR A 154 11.28 -2.01 -0.72
CA THR A 154 11.27 -0.55 -0.75
C THR A 154 10.13 -0.08 0.15
N SER A 155 10.47 0.26 1.39
CA SER A 155 9.58 0.89 2.35
C SER A 155 9.59 2.41 2.19
N VAL A 156 8.41 3.00 2.14
CA VAL A 156 8.19 4.45 2.18
C VAL A 156 7.15 4.76 3.26
N MET A 157 7.27 5.90 3.91
CA MET A 157 6.37 6.31 4.98
C MET A 157 5.93 7.76 4.78
N PHE A 158 4.63 7.97 4.63
CA PHE A 158 4.04 9.30 4.57
C PHE A 158 3.21 9.56 5.81
N SER A 159 3.42 10.72 6.43
CA SER A 159 2.79 11.08 7.70
C SER A 159 2.08 12.42 7.61
N GLN A 160 0.86 12.44 8.13
CA GLN A 160 0.08 13.66 8.37
C GLN A 160 -0.88 13.42 9.53
N GLY A 161 -0.61 14.06 10.66
CA GLY A 161 -1.59 14.14 11.74
C GLY A 161 -2.86 14.87 11.28
N ILE A 162 -4.04 14.30 11.51
CA ILE A 162 -5.32 14.92 11.11
C ILE A 162 -6.10 15.54 12.27
N ASN A 163 -5.68 15.29 13.51
CA ASN A 163 -6.39 15.67 14.73
C ASN A 163 -6.05 17.10 15.23
N GLU A 164 -6.63 17.48 16.36
CA GLU A 164 -6.41 18.74 17.08
C GLU A 164 -4.96 18.90 17.55
N MET A 165 -4.31 17.80 17.97
CA MET A 165 -2.93 17.83 18.44
C MET A 165 -1.97 18.19 17.29
N GLN A 166 -2.27 17.78 16.06
CA GLN A 166 -1.53 18.28 14.90
C GLN A 166 -1.79 19.76 14.64
N THR A 167 -3.03 20.24 14.78
CA THR A 167 -3.33 21.67 14.66
C THR A 167 -2.48 22.48 15.66
N MET A 168 -2.36 21.99 16.90
CA MET A 168 -1.51 22.60 17.93
C MET A 168 -0.02 22.50 17.58
N ALA A 169 0.45 21.34 17.11
CA ALA A 169 1.85 21.15 16.71
C ALA A 169 2.27 22.16 15.63
N ASN A 170 1.40 22.35 14.64
CA ASN A 170 1.59 23.31 13.56
C ASN A 170 1.69 24.75 14.08
N ALA A 171 0.78 25.14 14.98
CA ALA A 171 0.82 26.47 15.61
C ALA A 171 2.11 26.70 16.43
N MET A 172 2.72 25.64 16.95
CA MET A 172 3.99 25.69 17.68
C MET A 172 5.25 25.50 16.81
N GLY A 173 5.11 25.38 15.49
CA GLY A 173 6.25 25.12 14.60
C GLY A 173 6.86 23.71 14.75
N LYS A 174 6.17 22.77 15.40
CA LYS A 174 6.66 21.43 15.70
C LYS A 174 6.26 20.44 14.60
N PHE A 175 6.83 20.55 13.41
CA PHE A 175 6.51 19.65 12.29
C PHE A 175 7.73 19.12 11.51
N SER A 176 8.96 19.49 11.91
CA SER A 176 10.20 19.14 11.19
C SER A 176 10.36 17.63 10.97
N ILE A 177 10.08 16.81 11.99
CA ILE A 177 10.19 15.34 11.85
C ILE A 177 9.21 14.79 10.79
N GLN A 178 7.98 15.31 10.71
CA GLN A 178 7.00 14.86 9.72
C GLN A 178 7.46 15.24 8.31
N GLU A 179 8.02 16.44 8.16
CA GLU A 179 8.58 16.90 6.90
C GLU A 179 9.74 16.03 6.45
N ASP A 180 10.74 15.81 7.31
CA ASP A 180 11.91 14.99 7.00
C ASP A 180 11.50 13.58 6.54
N ILE A 181 10.55 12.98 7.26
CA ILE A 181 9.98 11.67 6.89
C ILE A 181 9.36 11.72 5.49
N ASN A 182 8.50 12.71 5.22
CA ASN A 182 7.81 12.83 3.94
C ASN A 182 8.79 13.10 2.77
N ILE A 183 9.81 13.95 2.97
CA ILE A 183 10.83 14.25 1.96
C ILE A 183 11.69 13.02 1.67
N CYS A 184 12.20 12.34 2.69
CA CYS A 184 13.00 11.13 2.52
C CYS A 184 12.20 10.02 1.82
N SER A 185 10.95 9.81 2.22
CA SER A 185 10.06 8.83 1.60
C SER A 185 9.71 9.20 0.16
N PHE A 186 9.51 10.49 -0.13
CA PHE A 186 9.26 10.97 -1.49
C PHE A 186 10.45 10.66 -2.42
N HIS A 187 11.68 10.97 -2.02
CA HIS A 187 12.87 10.64 -2.82
C HIS A 187 13.01 9.13 -3.07
N ARG A 188 12.68 8.30 -2.08
CA ARG A 188 12.68 6.84 -2.23
C ARG A 188 11.59 6.35 -3.18
N LEU A 189 10.39 6.93 -3.11
CA LEU A 189 9.28 6.64 -4.02
C LEU A 189 9.65 7.03 -5.46
N GLN A 190 10.25 8.20 -5.67
CA GLN A 190 10.77 8.61 -6.98
C GLN A 190 11.80 7.62 -7.51
N THR A 191 12.74 7.18 -6.67
CA THR A 191 13.75 6.18 -7.05
C THR A 191 13.09 4.85 -7.46
N TYR A 192 12.06 4.41 -6.74
CA TYR A 192 11.31 3.21 -7.12
C TYR A 192 10.57 3.40 -8.45
N PHE A 193 9.97 4.57 -8.65
CA PHE A 193 9.29 4.89 -9.89
C PHE A 193 10.22 4.87 -11.10
N GLU A 194 11.47 5.35 -10.99
CA GLU A 194 12.45 5.21 -12.06
C GLU A 194 12.76 3.75 -12.41
N LYS A 195 12.88 2.88 -11.39
CA LYS A 195 13.04 1.42 -11.61
C LYS A 195 11.81 0.84 -12.32
N TYR A 196 10.61 1.26 -11.92
CA TYR A 196 9.36 0.85 -12.53
C TYR A 196 9.29 1.28 -14.01
N LYS A 197 9.61 2.55 -14.31
CA LYS A 197 9.70 3.06 -15.70
C LYS A 197 10.64 2.22 -16.55
N HIS A 198 11.82 1.87 -16.02
CA HIS A 198 12.78 1.05 -16.74
C HIS A 198 12.26 -0.38 -16.97
N TRP A 199 11.75 -1.03 -15.92
CA TRP A 199 11.18 -2.38 -16.01
C TRP A 199 10.04 -2.47 -17.02
N CYS A 200 9.10 -1.51 -16.99
CA CYS A 200 8.01 -1.48 -17.94
C CYS A 200 8.52 -1.35 -19.38
N LYS A 201 9.52 -0.49 -19.65
CA LYS A 201 10.14 -0.34 -20.98
C LYS A 201 10.78 -1.65 -21.45
N ASP A 202 11.52 -2.32 -20.57
CA ASP A 202 12.23 -3.56 -20.89
C ASP A 202 11.25 -4.71 -21.17
N MET A 203 10.21 -4.84 -20.34
CA MET A 203 9.17 -5.87 -20.47
C MET A 203 8.07 -5.51 -21.48
N LYS A 204 8.09 -4.28 -22.01
CA LYS A 204 7.05 -3.73 -22.91
C LYS A 204 5.64 -3.81 -22.30
N VAL A 205 5.53 -3.61 -20.98
CA VAL A 205 4.27 -3.61 -20.22
C VAL A 205 3.82 -2.20 -19.89
N LEU A 206 2.70 -1.75 -20.45
CA LEU A 206 2.12 -0.45 -20.08
C LEU A 206 1.67 -0.49 -18.60
N PRO A 207 1.89 0.60 -17.84
CA PRO A 207 1.31 0.72 -16.51
C PRO A 207 -0.21 0.57 -16.57
N PRO A 208 -0.87 0.09 -15.50
CA PRO A 208 -2.32 0.14 -15.40
C PRO A 208 -2.76 1.61 -15.45
N GLY A 209 -3.20 2.06 -16.63
CA GLY A 209 -3.75 3.40 -16.80
C GLY A 209 -5.16 3.45 -16.20
N ARG A 210 -5.52 4.57 -15.56
CA ARG A 210 -6.91 4.90 -15.24
C ARG A 210 -7.67 5.13 -16.56
N SER A 211 -8.05 4.05 -17.23
CA SER A 211 -8.81 4.15 -18.46
C SER A 211 -10.27 4.44 -18.10
N GLY A 212 -10.61 5.72 -17.95
CA GLY A 212 -12.00 6.21 -17.97
C GLY A 212 -12.63 6.14 -19.37
N GLY A 213 -12.24 5.15 -20.18
CA GLY A 213 -12.68 4.98 -21.57
C GLY A 213 -13.32 3.61 -21.77
N ASP A 214 -14.49 3.62 -22.39
CA ASP A 214 -15.33 2.46 -22.71
C ASP A 214 -14.53 1.34 -23.41
N PRO A 215 -14.57 0.08 -22.92
CA PRO A 215 -13.81 -1.04 -23.50
C PRO A 215 -14.29 -1.50 -24.89
N PHE A 216 -15.39 -0.96 -25.43
CA PHE A 216 -16.03 -1.52 -26.62
C PHE A 216 -15.43 -1.14 -27.98
N PHE A 217 -14.49 -0.20 -28.06
CA PHE A 217 -13.93 0.22 -29.36
C PHE A 217 -12.42 0.44 -29.30
N SER A 218 -11.63 -0.52 -29.83
CA SER A 218 -10.59 -0.27 -30.86
C SER A 218 -9.63 -1.46 -31.11
N THR A 219 -9.22 -1.58 -32.38
CA THR A 219 -8.13 -2.41 -32.97
C THR A 219 -7.40 -1.55 -34.03
N PRO A 220 -6.27 -1.95 -34.65
CA PRO A 220 -5.12 -2.72 -34.16
C PRO A 220 -3.76 -1.96 -34.31
N GLU A 221 -2.83 -2.40 -33.45
CA GLU A 221 -1.36 -2.47 -33.51
C GLU A 221 -0.51 -1.54 -34.42
N ALA A 222 0.28 -0.68 -33.77
CA ALA A 222 1.75 -0.52 -33.88
C ALA A 222 2.18 0.93 -33.54
N GLU A 223 1.35 1.92 -33.87
CA GLU A 223 1.54 3.33 -33.47
C GLU A 223 0.94 3.64 -32.09
N TYR A 224 0.03 2.77 -31.64
CA TYR A 224 -0.69 2.83 -30.36
C TYR A 224 0.21 2.67 -29.11
N SER A 225 1.44 2.15 -29.27
CA SER A 225 2.29 1.88 -28.11
C SER A 225 3.05 3.14 -27.66
N ARG A 226 3.81 3.82 -28.53
CA ARG A 226 4.81 4.83 -28.11
C ARG A 226 4.22 6.14 -27.55
N ARG A 227 3.13 6.67 -28.12
CA ARG A 227 2.47 7.89 -27.60
C ARG A 227 1.85 7.66 -26.22
N LYS A 228 1.19 6.52 -26.03
CA LYS A 228 0.60 6.12 -24.75
C LYS A 228 1.65 5.93 -23.64
N TRP A 229 2.85 5.43 -23.97
CA TRP A 229 3.96 5.32 -23.00
C TRP A 229 4.40 6.68 -22.44
N VAL A 230 4.55 7.67 -23.32
CA VAL A 230 4.95 9.02 -22.94
C VAL A 230 3.86 9.66 -22.09
N GLU A 231 2.62 9.62 -22.57
CA GLU A 231 1.46 10.21 -21.87
C GLU A 231 1.24 9.59 -20.47
N VAL A 232 1.31 8.25 -20.36
CA VAL A 232 1.13 7.58 -19.07
C VAL A 232 2.25 7.96 -18.11
N PHE A 233 3.53 7.90 -18.51
CA PHE A 233 4.59 8.25 -17.58
C PHE A 233 4.65 9.75 -17.26
N GLU A 234 4.24 10.62 -18.19
CA GLU A 234 4.03 12.04 -17.92
C GLU A 234 2.97 12.26 -16.84
N GLU A 235 1.86 11.50 -16.84
CA GLU A 235 0.86 11.56 -15.77
C GLU A 235 1.46 11.23 -14.39
N PHE A 236 2.28 10.17 -14.32
CA PHE A 236 2.98 9.81 -13.09
C PHE A 236 4.00 10.88 -12.66
N ASP A 237 4.76 11.45 -13.60
CA ASP A 237 5.72 12.53 -13.32
C ASP A 237 4.99 13.80 -12.82
N ILE A 238 3.84 14.16 -13.43
CA ILE A 238 2.97 15.27 -12.97
C ILE A 238 2.48 15.01 -11.55
N ARG A 239 2.01 13.78 -11.25
CA ARG A 239 1.53 13.42 -9.91
C ARG A 239 2.65 13.43 -8.88
N LEU A 240 3.86 12.98 -9.23
CA LEU A 240 5.04 13.08 -8.37
C LEU A 240 5.37 14.54 -8.05
N GLU A 241 5.39 15.44 -9.04
CA GLU A 241 5.64 16.86 -8.77
C GLU A 241 4.49 17.52 -8.00
N GLY A 242 3.24 17.07 -8.20
CA GLY A 242 2.10 17.46 -7.39
C GLY A 242 2.24 17.05 -5.91
N ILE A 243 2.69 15.82 -5.64
CA ILE A 243 3.00 15.34 -4.29
C ILE A 243 4.14 16.17 -3.69
N ARG A 244 5.20 16.42 -4.45
CA ARG A 244 6.34 17.24 -4.01
C ARG A 244 5.91 18.64 -3.60
N THR A 245 5.08 19.28 -4.42
CA THR A 245 4.52 20.60 -4.16
C THR A 245 3.65 20.58 -2.92
N THR A 246 2.77 19.58 -2.79
CA THR A 246 1.91 19.40 -1.61
C THR A 246 2.71 19.26 -0.32
N ILE A 247 3.81 18.48 -0.32
CA ILE A 247 4.70 18.33 0.83
C ILE A 247 5.35 19.67 1.21
N ARG A 248 5.89 20.39 0.22
CA ARG A 248 6.52 21.71 0.41
C ARG A 248 5.55 22.76 0.95
N GLU A 249 4.34 22.82 0.40
CA GLU A 249 3.33 23.79 0.82
C GLU A 249 2.77 23.49 2.20
N ALA A 250 2.52 22.21 2.53
CA ALA A 250 2.08 21.81 3.85
C ALA A 250 3.07 22.24 4.94
N HIS A 251 4.37 22.10 4.64
CA HIS A 251 5.46 22.58 5.49
C HIS A 251 5.47 24.11 5.57
N GLY A 252 5.59 24.81 4.43
CA GLY A 252 5.78 26.26 4.42
C GLY A 252 4.61 27.05 5.00
N GLN A 253 3.40 26.49 4.99
CA GLN A 253 2.21 27.12 5.56
C GLN A 253 1.86 26.63 6.97
N GLY A 254 2.56 25.60 7.49
CA GLY A 254 2.20 24.95 8.75
C GLY A 254 0.74 24.45 8.75
N LYS A 255 0.26 23.89 7.63
CA LYS A 255 -1.13 23.41 7.50
C LYS A 255 -1.19 21.90 7.37
N LYS A 256 -2.31 21.33 7.81
CA LYS A 256 -2.60 19.92 7.61
C LYS A 256 -2.94 19.67 6.15
N SER A 257 -2.17 18.84 5.46
CA SER A 257 -2.46 18.43 4.09
C SER A 257 -2.70 16.93 4.02
N PHE A 258 -3.96 16.54 4.16
CA PHE A 258 -4.34 15.13 4.01
C PHE A 258 -4.13 14.61 2.57
N MET A 259 -3.98 15.53 1.60
CA MET A 259 -3.68 15.19 0.20
C MET A 259 -2.34 14.46 0.08
N ILE A 260 -1.37 14.75 0.96
CA ILE A 260 -0.11 13.98 1.00
C ILE A 260 -0.42 12.49 1.11
N LEU A 261 -1.32 12.11 2.03
CA LEU A 261 -1.65 10.70 2.28
C LEU A 261 -2.41 10.09 1.12
N THR A 262 -3.35 10.84 0.54
CA THR A 262 -4.25 10.26 -0.46
C THR A 262 -3.66 10.19 -1.85
N GLU A 263 -2.81 11.16 -2.22
CA GLU A 263 -2.12 11.14 -3.52
C GLU A 263 -1.01 10.10 -3.55
N THR A 264 -0.26 9.96 -2.45
CA THR A 264 0.75 8.89 -2.30
C THR A 264 0.09 7.51 -2.29
N ALA A 265 -1.05 7.36 -1.62
CA ALA A 265 -1.86 6.13 -1.66
C ALA A 265 -2.21 5.67 -3.07
N ALA A 266 -2.74 6.60 -3.86
CA ALA A 266 -3.15 6.33 -5.22
C ALA A 266 -1.91 5.96 -6.05
N LEU A 267 -0.85 6.76 -5.95
CA LEU A 267 0.37 6.55 -6.73
C LEU A 267 1.03 5.21 -6.40
N VAL A 268 1.17 4.86 -5.12
CA VAL A 268 1.77 3.59 -4.69
C VAL A 268 0.96 2.40 -5.19
N ARG A 269 -0.38 2.48 -5.21
CA ARG A 269 -1.21 1.43 -5.79
C ARG A 269 -1.06 1.30 -7.30
N ASP A 270 -0.98 2.43 -8.00
CA ASP A 270 -0.77 2.44 -9.46
C ASP A 270 0.61 1.87 -9.83
N LEU A 271 1.55 1.86 -8.86
CA LEU A 271 2.85 1.17 -8.94
C LEU A 271 2.83 -0.27 -8.42
N ASN A 272 1.66 -0.87 -8.21
CA ASN A 272 1.48 -2.22 -7.66
C ASN A 272 2.08 -2.40 -6.25
N GLY A 273 2.23 -1.32 -5.49
CA GLY A 273 2.70 -1.32 -4.11
C GLY A 273 1.60 -1.64 -3.09
N SER A 274 2.01 -2.15 -1.92
CA SER A 274 1.10 -2.46 -0.81
C SER A 274 0.98 -1.31 0.18
N ARG A 275 -0.15 -1.27 0.90
CA ARG A 275 -0.53 -0.15 1.78
C ARG A 275 -0.77 -0.64 3.21
N CYS A 276 -0.14 0.02 4.18
CA CYS A 276 -0.36 -0.16 5.61
C CYS A 276 -0.78 1.18 6.23
N THR A 277 -1.92 1.23 6.92
CA THR A 277 -2.39 2.46 7.57
C THR A 277 -2.35 2.37 9.09
N SER A 278 -1.72 3.34 9.74
CA SER A 278 -1.55 3.35 11.19
C SER A 278 -1.88 4.69 11.84
N CYS A 279 -2.43 4.62 13.04
CA CYS A 279 -2.55 5.72 13.99
C CYS A 279 -2.24 5.18 15.39
N LYS A 280 -2.15 6.05 16.40
CA LYS A 280 -1.75 5.68 17.77
C LYS A 280 -2.44 4.42 18.33
N SER A 281 -3.73 4.23 18.04
CA SER A 281 -4.51 3.12 18.59
C SER A 281 -5.11 2.18 17.53
N ALA A 282 -4.87 2.44 16.25
CA ALA A 282 -5.39 1.69 15.11
C ALA A 282 -6.92 1.48 15.04
N LYS A 283 -7.73 2.31 15.74
CA LYS A 283 -9.21 2.23 15.76
C LYS A 283 -9.83 3.29 14.85
N ASP A 284 -9.91 4.51 15.36
CA ASP A 284 -10.79 5.53 14.82
C ASP A 284 -10.22 6.19 13.55
N ARG A 285 -9.07 6.88 13.67
CA ARG A 285 -8.41 7.55 12.54
C ARG A 285 -8.00 6.56 11.45
N THR A 286 -7.50 5.39 11.84
CA THR A 286 -7.21 4.30 10.91
C THR A 286 -8.46 3.83 10.17
N GLY A 287 -9.58 3.60 10.87
CA GLY A 287 -10.85 3.26 10.22
C GLY A 287 -11.33 4.34 9.26
N MET A 288 -11.17 5.62 9.61
CA MET A 288 -11.52 6.75 8.74
C MET A 288 -10.69 6.79 7.47
N SER A 289 -9.36 6.66 7.58
CA SER A 289 -8.48 6.67 6.41
C SER A 289 -8.74 5.48 5.50
N VAL A 290 -8.81 4.27 6.07
CA VAL A 290 -9.05 3.04 5.28
C VAL A 290 -10.40 3.08 4.56
N THR A 291 -11.47 3.53 5.22
CA THR A 291 -12.79 3.65 4.56
C THR A 291 -12.78 4.71 3.46
N LEU A 292 -12.05 5.81 3.63
CA LEU A 292 -11.90 6.81 2.59
C LEU A 292 -11.17 6.24 1.37
N GLU A 293 -10.09 5.52 1.62
CA GLU A 293 -9.29 4.87 0.59
C GLU A 293 -10.07 3.79 -0.14
N GLN A 294 -10.80 2.92 0.58
CA GLN A 294 -11.67 1.90 -0.01
C GLN A 294 -12.74 2.50 -0.94
N ALA A 295 -13.40 3.59 -0.52
CA ALA A 295 -14.40 4.24 -1.35
C ALA A 295 -13.81 4.84 -2.62
N ARG A 296 -12.59 5.40 -2.54
CA ARG A 296 -11.86 5.91 -3.72
C ARG A 296 -11.54 4.78 -4.68
N LEU A 297 -11.09 3.62 -4.20
CA LEU A 297 -10.85 2.46 -5.07
C LEU A 297 -12.11 1.97 -5.75
N LEU A 298 -13.24 1.95 -5.04
CA LEU A 298 -14.53 1.59 -5.62
C LEU A 298 -14.97 2.59 -6.70
N ALA A 299 -14.76 3.89 -6.47
CA ALA A 299 -15.04 4.93 -7.45
C ALA A 299 -14.13 4.85 -8.68
N ASP A 300 -12.83 4.71 -8.46
CA ASP A 300 -11.82 4.74 -9.52
C ASP A 300 -11.83 3.44 -10.35
N ASN A 301 -12.08 2.28 -9.74
CA ASN A 301 -11.83 0.98 -10.37
C ASN A 301 -13.07 0.08 -10.51
N HIS A 302 -14.19 0.41 -9.88
CA HIS A 302 -15.36 -0.48 -9.80
C HIS A 302 -16.69 0.22 -10.13
N SER A 303 -16.62 1.36 -10.83
CA SER A 303 -17.81 2.09 -11.32
C SER A 303 -18.83 2.38 -10.20
N LEU A 304 -18.35 2.78 -9.02
CA LEU A 304 -19.20 3.16 -7.89
C LEU A 304 -19.98 4.46 -8.21
N GLY A 305 -21.10 4.31 -8.94
CA GLY A 305 -22.02 5.37 -9.30
C GLY A 305 -21.43 6.44 -10.23
N CYS A 306 -22.28 7.09 -11.01
CA CYS A 306 -21.88 8.21 -11.89
C CYS A 306 -22.04 9.60 -11.24
N ASP A 307 -22.59 9.67 -10.02
CA ASP A 307 -22.73 10.95 -9.32
C ASP A 307 -21.52 11.29 -8.46
N SER A 308 -21.27 12.58 -8.29
CA SER A 308 -20.12 13.12 -7.57
C SER A 308 -20.11 12.80 -6.07
N LEU A 309 -21.19 12.24 -5.53
CA LEU A 309 -21.39 11.96 -4.10
C LEU A 309 -21.31 10.47 -3.77
N ALA A 310 -21.20 9.59 -4.76
CA ALA A 310 -21.23 8.14 -4.56
C ALA A 310 -20.11 7.66 -3.63
N ALA A 311 -18.88 8.16 -3.83
CA ALA A 311 -17.75 7.87 -2.96
C ALA A 311 -18.01 8.35 -1.52
N GLU A 312 -18.52 9.57 -1.33
CA GLU A 312 -18.82 10.11 0.00
C GLU A 312 -19.90 9.29 0.73
N ARG A 313 -20.98 8.93 0.02
CA ARG A 313 -22.03 8.06 0.59
C ARG A 313 -21.49 6.68 0.95
N CYS A 314 -20.62 6.10 0.12
CA CYS A 314 -19.97 4.82 0.40
C CYS A 314 -19.10 4.91 1.66
N VAL A 315 -18.31 5.97 1.83
CA VAL A 315 -17.55 6.24 3.06
C VAL A 315 -18.48 6.28 4.27
N MET A 316 -19.59 7.02 4.18
CA MET A 316 -20.54 7.14 5.29
C MET A 316 -21.17 5.79 5.66
N LEU A 317 -21.56 4.99 4.67
CA LEU A 317 -22.10 3.64 4.89
C LEU A 317 -21.08 2.71 5.55
N MET A 318 -19.85 2.68 5.05
CA MET A 318 -18.78 1.85 5.64
C MET A 318 -18.45 2.27 7.07
N ARG A 319 -18.51 3.56 7.40
CA ARG A 319 -18.27 4.05 8.77
C ARG A 319 -19.45 3.80 9.70
N ALA A 320 -20.68 3.85 9.19
CA ALA A 320 -21.89 3.60 9.99
C ALA A 320 -22.16 2.12 10.25
N HIS A 321 -21.81 1.23 9.32
CA HIS A 321 -22.23 -0.17 9.33
C HIS A 321 -21.11 -1.18 9.04
N GLY A 322 -19.92 -0.72 8.67
CA GLY A 322 -18.82 -1.60 8.28
C GLY A 322 -18.05 -2.19 9.46
N THR A 323 -17.17 -3.15 9.13
CA THR A 323 -16.37 -3.92 10.09
C THR A 323 -15.41 -3.09 10.94
N ARG A 324 -15.16 -1.83 10.58
CA ARG A 324 -14.32 -0.93 11.37
C ARG A 324 -14.95 -0.55 12.71
N LEU A 325 -16.28 -0.61 12.85
CA LEU A 325 -16.93 -0.50 14.15
C LEU A 325 -16.69 -1.72 15.05
N GLU A 326 -16.47 -2.91 14.47
CA GLU A 326 -16.09 -4.10 15.24
C GLU A 326 -14.68 -3.96 15.83
N ASN A 327 -13.78 -3.21 15.17
CA ASN A 327 -12.49 -2.88 15.77
C ASN A 327 -12.69 -2.02 17.03
N SER A 328 -13.58 -1.02 16.98
CA SER A 328 -13.95 -0.23 18.16
C SER A 328 -14.59 -1.10 19.25
N TRP A 329 -15.51 -2.01 18.90
CA TRP A 329 -16.05 -2.97 19.87
C TRP A 329 -14.93 -3.76 20.53
N LYS A 330 -14.11 -4.47 19.76
CA LYS A 330 -13.06 -5.36 20.32
C LYS A 330 -12.11 -4.62 21.25
N ASN A 331 -11.88 -3.33 21.01
CA ASN A 331 -10.92 -2.53 21.77
C ASN A 331 -11.52 -1.77 22.96
N ILE A 332 -12.76 -1.29 22.88
CA ILE A 332 -13.38 -0.42 23.91
C ILE A 332 -14.82 -0.81 24.26
N GLN A 333 -15.29 -1.95 23.75
CA GLN A 333 -16.64 -2.51 23.95
C GLN A 333 -17.77 -1.58 23.51
N LYS A 334 -17.53 -0.74 22.50
CA LYS A 334 -18.54 0.16 21.90
C LYS A 334 -18.39 0.22 20.37
N ARG A 335 -19.51 0.13 19.65
CA ARG A 335 -19.59 0.33 18.18
C ARG A 335 -19.72 1.81 17.83
N CYS A 336 -18.78 2.62 18.27
CA CYS A 336 -18.78 4.05 17.95
C CYS A 336 -17.37 4.59 17.80
N PHE A 337 -17.25 5.72 17.10
CA PHE A 337 -16.03 6.50 17.06
C PHE A 337 -15.91 7.34 18.32
N ALA A 338 -14.75 7.25 18.98
CA ALA A 338 -14.52 7.87 20.29
C ALA A 338 -14.02 9.32 20.16
N PHE A 339 -14.87 10.22 19.64
CA PHE A 339 -14.57 11.67 19.58
C PHE A 339 -15.64 12.50 20.28
N ASN A 340 -15.20 13.58 20.93
CA ASN A 340 -16.08 14.68 21.32
C ASN A 340 -16.24 15.71 20.18
N SER A 341 -17.17 16.66 20.34
CA SER A 341 -17.48 17.67 19.33
C SER A 341 -16.27 18.51 18.91
N PHE A 342 -15.40 18.89 19.86
CA PHE A 342 -14.20 19.68 19.57
C PHE A 342 -13.19 18.89 18.71
N GLN A 343 -13.00 17.60 19.02
CA GLN A 343 -12.13 16.74 18.23
C GLN A 343 -12.67 16.53 16.81
N LEU A 344 -13.98 16.33 16.65
CA LEU A 344 -14.63 16.21 15.34
C LEU A 344 -14.47 17.49 14.50
N MET A 345 -14.61 18.67 15.12
CA MET A 345 -14.41 19.96 14.43
C MET A 345 -13.00 20.11 13.87
N ASN A 346 -12.01 19.52 14.53
CA ASN A 346 -10.61 19.59 14.11
C ASN A 346 -10.25 18.58 13.02
N LEU A 347 -11.07 17.57 12.74
CA LEU A 347 -10.84 16.64 11.63
C LEU A 347 -11.19 17.28 10.27
N PRO A 348 -10.45 16.98 9.19
CA PRO A 348 -10.87 17.28 7.83
C PRO A 348 -12.26 16.70 7.54
N LYS A 349 -13.12 17.45 6.83
CA LYS A 349 -14.52 17.05 6.60
C LYS A 349 -14.66 15.63 6.05
N ILE A 350 -13.83 15.27 5.08
CA ILE A 350 -13.83 13.95 4.43
C ILE A 350 -13.44 12.78 5.36
N TYR A 351 -12.76 13.08 6.47
CA TYR A 351 -12.41 12.09 7.50
C TYR A 351 -13.48 11.96 8.59
N ARG A 352 -14.45 12.86 8.65
CA ARG A 352 -15.45 12.84 9.73
C ARG A 352 -16.38 11.62 9.59
N PRO A 353 -16.64 10.90 10.67
CA PRO A 353 -17.61 9.81 10.67
C PRO A 353 -19.04 10.37 10.72
N PRO A 354 -20.06 9.56 10.38
CA PRO A 354 -21.46 9.94 10.56
C PRO A 354 -21.78 10.26 12.02
N ILE A 355 -22.62 11.27 12.24
CA ILE A 355 -22.99 11.71 13.60
C ILE A 355 -23.64 10.57 14.40
N SER A 356 -24.42 9.71 13.73
CA SER A 356 -25.10 8.55 14.32
C SER A 356 -24.16 7.55 15.03
N VAL A 357 -22.86 7.59 14.73
CA VAL A 357 -21.85 6.71 15.33
C VAL A 357 -20.77 7.48 16.09
N THR A 358 -21.07 8.70 16.55
CA THR A 358 -20.17 9.56 17.36
C THR A 358 -20.76 9.92 18.72
N GLY A 359 -19.91 10.18 19.72
CA GLY A 359 -20.32 10.88 20.95
C GLY A 359 -21.02 10.04 22.04
N GLY A 360 -20.39 8.98 22.56
CA GLY A 360 -20.78 8.39 23.85
C GLY A 360 -22.11 7.60 23.90
N CYS A 361 -22.48 6.93 22.80
CA CYS A 361 -23.74 6.17 22.60
C CYS A 361 -24.27 5.42 23.85
N PRO A 362 -25.52 5.69 24.27
CA PRO A 362 -26.66 4.81 23.94
C PRO A 362 -27.85 5.63 23.37
N SER A 363 -28.79 5.11 22.57
CA SER A 363 -29.17 3.76 22.12
C SER A 363 -29.54 3.79 20.63
#